data_AF-A0A924DGQ7-F1
#
_entry.id   AF-A0A924DGQ7-F1
#
_cell.length_a   1.000
_cell.length_b   1.000
_cell.length_c   1.000
_cell.angle_alpha   90.00
_cell.angle_beta   90.00
_cell.angle_gamma   90.00
#
_symmetry.space_group_name_H-M   'P 1'
#
loop_
_entity.id
_entity.type
_entity.pdbx_description
1 polymer ?
#
loop_
_entity_poly.entity_id
_entity_poly.type
_entity_poly.pdbx_seq_one_letter_code
_entity_poly.pdbx_strand_id
1 'polypeptide(L)' 'MPVSFKHEEKICPGCGNSFECKPGDIVNCQCNGVRLSGESISFLSNAYNDCLCASCLDLLNNNRELFIAKSAKISL' A
#
# COMPACT_ATOMS: atom_id res chain seq x y z
N MET A 1 -7.29 -30.56 6.72
CA MET A 1 -8.38 -29.86 6.02
C MET A 1 -7.75 -28.68 5.28
N PRO A 2 -7.81 -28.59 3.93
CA PRO A 2 -7.15 -27.50 3.21
C PRO A 2 -8.01 -26.24 3.33
N VAL A 3 -7.51 -25.25 4.07
CA VAL A 3 -8.15 -23.93 4.16
C VAL A 3 -7.97 -23.26 2.80
N SER A 4 -9.06 -23.10 2.08
CA SER A 4 -9.09 -22.29 0.86
C SER A 4 -9.14 -20.84 1.30
N PHE A 5 -7.96 -20.26 1.52
CA PHE A 5 -7.77 -18.86 1.84
C PHE A 5 -8.19 -18.03 0.62
N LYS A 6 -9.42 -17.54 0.62
CA LYS A 6 -9.81 -16.44 -0.25
C LYS A 6 -9.08 -15.21 0.27
N HIS A 7 -7.88 -14.98 -0.25
CA HIS A 7 -7.08 -13.80 0.02
C HIS A 7 -7.92 -12.57 -0.37
N GLU A 8 -8.11 -11.63 0.56
CA GLU A 8 -8.62 -10.29 0.26
C GLU A 8 -7.54 -9.53 -0.51
N GLU A 9 -7.38 -9.89 -1.79
CA GLU A 9 -6.50 -9.21 -2.73
C GLU A 9 -7.17 -7.91 -3.15
N LYS A 10 -6.64 -6.79 -2.68
CA LYS A 10 -6.99 -5.45 -3.14
C LYS A 10 -5.99 -4.97 -4.17
N ILE A 11 -6.43 -4.04 -5.01
CA ILE A 11 -5.53 -3.35 -5.95
C ILE A 11 -5.00 -2.07 -5.28
N CYS A 12 -3.69 -1.89 -5.32
CA CYS A 12 -3.04 -0.71 -4.79
C CYS A 12 -3.29 0.50 -5.71
N PRO A 13 -3.89 1.60 -5.23
CA PRO A 13 -4.14 2.79 -6.05
C PRO A 13 -2.86 3.54 -6.44
N GLY A 14 -1.74 3.29 -5.76
CA GLY A 14 -0.45 3.94 -6.06
C GLY A 14 0.34 3.27 -7.18
N CYS A 15 0.17 1.97 -7.42
CA CYS A 15 0.95 1.24 -8.44
C CYS A 15 0.14 0.27 -9.31
N GLY A 16 -1.13 0.03 -8.99
CA GLY A 16 -2.00 -0.89 -9.72
C GLY A 16 -1.75 -2.38 -9.43
N ASN A 17 -0.81 -2.72 -8.54
CA ASN A 17 -0.55 -4.13 -8.20
C ASN A 17 -1.59 -4.67 -7.22
N SER A 18 -1.95 -5.95 -7.37
CA SER A 18 -2.70 -6.68 -6.37
C SER A 18 -1.83 -6.95 -5.14
N PHE A 19 -2.41 -6.78 -3.96
CA PHE A 19 -1.78 -7.07 -2.69
C PHE A 19 -2.80 -7.56 -1.67
N GLU A 20 -2.35 -8.34 -0.70
CA GLU A 20 -3.21 -8.80 0.38
C GLU A 20 -3.43 -7.67 1.39
N CYS A 21 -4.67 -7.21 1.46
CA CYS A 21 -5.11 -6.17 2.39
C CYS A 21 -6.25 -6.71 3.24
N LYS A 22 -5.96 -7.03 4.50
CA LYS A 22 -6.96 -7.47 5.48
C LYS A 22 -7.15 -6.37 6.53
N PRO A 23 -7.98 -5.34 6.27
CA PRO A 23 -8.22 -4.29 7.27
C PRO A 23 -8.87 -4.85 8.54
N GLY A 24 -9.63 -5.95 8.43
CA GLY A 24 -10.19 -6.69 9.56
C GLY A 24 -9.15 -7.53 10.34
N ASP A 25 -7.99 -7.80 9.74
CA ASP A 25 -6.87 -8.51 10.37
C ASP A 25 -5.57 -7.81 9.97
N ILE A 26 -5.38 -6.60 10.52
CA ILE A 26 -4.22 -5.76 10.22
C ILE A 26 -2.90 -6.50 10.47
N VAL A 27 -2.89 -7.43 11.42
CA VAL A 27 -1.71 -8.23 11.79
C VAL A 27 -1.19 -9.04 10.60
N ASN A 28 -2.11 -9.55 9.77
CA ASN A 28 -1.81 -10.29 8.54
C ASN A 28 -1.79 -9.40 7.28
N CYS A 29 -1.98 -8.08 7.38
CA CYS A 29 -1.81 -7.18 6.23
C CYS A 29 -0.34 -7.07 5.84
N GLN A 30 -0.04 -7.11 4.54
CA GLN A 30 1.31 -6.79 4.04
C GLN A 30 1.78 -5.40 4.48
N CYS A 31 0.84 -4.47 4.68
CA CYS A 31 1.11 -3.10 5.10
C CYS A 31 1.64 -2.97 6.54
N ASN A 32 1.32 -3.90 7.45
CA ASN A 32 1.57 -3.75 8.89
C ASN A 32 3.06 -3.79 9.28
N GLY A 33 3.89 -4.47 8.49
CA GLY A 33 5.34 -4.53 8.72
C GLY A 33 6.09 -3.26 8.31
N VAL A 34 5.44 -2.31 7.63
CA VAL A 34 6.12 -1.15 7.05
C VAL A 34 6.06 0.04 8.00
N ARG A 35 7.22 0.54 8.40
CA ARG A 35 7.34 1.78 9.18
C ARG A 35 7.41 2.98 8.27
N LEU A 36 6.40 3.83 8.33
CA LEU A 36 6.36 5.11 7.63
C LEU A 36 6.77 6.25 8.57
N SER A 37 7.51 7.20 8.03
CA SER A 37 7.78 8.47 8.72
C SER A 37 6.52 9.34 8.80
N GLY A 38 6.43 10.22 9.80
CA GLY A 38 5.25 11.09 9.99
C GLY A 38 4.89 11.91 8.75
N GLU A 39 5.89 12.44 8.04
CA GLU A 39 5.71 13.16 6.78
C GLU A 39 5.04 12.28 5.70
N SER A 40 5.48 11.02 5.57
CA SER A 40 4.93 10.05 4.64
C SER A 40 3.48 9.71 4.97
N ILE A 41 3.14 9.57 6.26
CA ILE A 41 1.78 9.31 6.74
C ILE A 41 0.88 10.51 6.44
N SER A 42 1.33 11.74 6.71
CA SER A 42 0.57 12.95 6.41
C SER A 42 0.31 13.10 4.92
N PHE A 43 1.31 12.83 4.08
CA PHE A 43 1.16 12.84 2.62
C PHE A 43 0.14 11.79 2.16
N LEU A 44 0.26 10.56 2.66
CA LEU A 44 -0.67 9.47 2.36
C LEU A 44 -2.10 9.82 2.76
N SER A 45 -2.32 10.31 3.98
CA SER A 45 -3.65 10.68 4.46
C SER A 45 -4.29 11.83 3.66
N ASN A 46 -3.48 12.65 2.98
CA ASN A 46 -3.98 13.76 2.16
C ASN A 46 -4.23 13.33 0.71
N ALA A 47 -3.36 12.48 0.15
CA ALA A 47 -3.39 12.05 -1.24
C ALA A 47 -4.16 10.74 -1.49
N TYR A 48 -4.27 9.85 -0.50
CA TYR A 48 -4.87 8.52 -0.60
C TYR A 48 -5.84 8.24 0.56
N ASN A 49 -7.02 7.72 0.23
CA ASN A 49 -8.00 7.24 1.21
C ASN A 49 -8.07 5.71 1.33
N ASP A 50 -7.31 4.97 0.51
CA ASP A 50 -7.30 3.51 0.51
C ASP A 50 -5.91 2.96 0.86
N CYS A 51 -5.83 1.66 1.12
CA CYS A 51 -4.59 1.02 1.53
C CYS A 51 -3.62 0.91 0.35
N LEU A 52 -2.32 1.10 0.62
CA LEU A 52 -1.25 0.81 -0.34
C LEU A 52 -0.50 -0.46 0.03
N CYS A 53 0.07 -1.11 -0.99
CA CYS A 53 0.92 -2.27 -0.79
C CYS A 53 2.22 -1.92 -0.07
N ALA A 54 2.82 -2.91 0.60
CA ALA A 54 4.06 -2.76 1.35
C ALA A 54 5.18 -2.13 0.51
N SER A 55 5.30 -2.52 -0.77
CA SER A 55 6.31 -1.97 -1.68
C SER A 55 6.11 -0.48 -1.96
N CYS A 56 4.87 -0.01 -2.07
CA CYS A 56 4.58 1.41 -2.27
C CYS A 56 4.90 2.22 -1.01
N LEU A 57 4.55 1.68 0.16
CA LEU A 57 4.82 2.29 1.45
C LEU A 57 6.34 2.37 1.71
N ASP A 58 7.06 1.28 1.44
CA ASP A 58 8.51 1.22 1.55
C ASP A 58 9.19 2.17 0.56
N LEU A 59 8.73 2.19 -0.70
CA LEU A 59 9.24 3.12 -1.70
C LEU A 59 8.99 4.58 -1.31
N LEU A 60 7.84 4.90 -0.74
CA LEU A 60 7.56 6.25 -0.25
C LEU A 60 8.56 6.67 0.84
N ASN A 61 8.97 5.73 1.69
CA ASN A 61 9.90 5.98 2.80
C ASN A 61 11.37 6.04 2.33
N ASN A 62 11.76 5.20 1.37
CA ASN A 62 13.13 5.14 0.85
C ASN A 62 13.38 6.12 -0.31
N ASN A 63 12.39 6.30 -1.20
CA ASN A 63 12.50 7.05 -2.45
C ASN A 63 11.16 7.71 -2.86
N ARG A 64 10.78 8.76 -2.13
CA ARG A 64 9.53 9.51 -2.35
C ARG A 64 9.35 9.99 -3.80
N GLU A 65 10.41 10.46 -4.46
CA GLU A 65 10.33 10.94 -5.84
C GLU A 65 9.91 9.83 -6.82
N LEU A 66 10.45 8.62 -6.63
CA LEU A 66 10.13 7.46 -7.44
C LEU A 66 8.70 6.98 -7.20
N PHE A 67 8.21 7.08 -5.96
CA PHE A 67 6.82 6.79 -5.61
C PHE A 67 5.87 7.74 -6.35
N ILE A 68 6.12 9.06 -6.28
CA ILE A 68 5.29 10.07 -6.95
C ILE A 68 5.28 9.85 -8.47
N ALA A 69 6.44 9.55 -9.06
CA ALA A 69 6.54 9.26 -10.49
C ALA A 69 5.76 7.99 -10.91
N LYS A 70 5.67 6.99 -10.03
CA LYS A 70 4.89 5.77 -10.28
C LYS A 70 3.39 6.00 -10.14
N SER A 71 2.97 6.77 -9.14
CA SER A 71 1.55 7.03 -8.92
C SER A 71 0.95 7.99 -9.95
N ALA A 72 1.72 8.97 -10.44
CA ALA A 72 1.27 9.90 -11.48
C ALA A 72 0.97 9.21 -12.83
N LYS A 73 1.56 8.04 -13.11
CA LYS A 73 1.35 7.29 -14.35
C LYS A 73 0.01 6.54 -14.45
N ILE A 74 -0.77 6.47 -13.37
CA ILE A 74 -2.07 5.79 -13.35
C ILE A 74 -3.22 6.69 -13.82
N SER A 75 -2.98 8.00 -13.99
CA SER A 75 -3.99 8.97 -14.42
C SER A 75 -3.83 9.47 -15.87
N LEU A 76 -3.04 8.79 -16.72
CA LEU A 76 -2.86 9.15 -18.13
C LEU A 76 -3.32 8.04 -19.07
#